data_AF-A0A942VAY4-F1
#
_entry.id   AF-A0A942VAY4-F1
#
_cell.length_a   1.000
_cell.length_b   1.000
_cell.length_c   1.000
_cell.angle_alpha   90.00
_cell.angle_beta   90.00
_cell.angle_gamma   90.00
#
_symmetry.space_group_name_H-M   'P 1'
#
loop_
_entity.id
_entity.type
_entity.pdbx_description
1 polymer ?
#
loop_
_entity_poly.entity_id
_entity_poly.type
_entity_poly.pdbx_seq_one_letter_code
_entity_poly.pdbx_strand_id
1 'polypeptide(L)'
;MIDNDEILVSQTDGIVVSAGPVLVDENESLKNHFMWGYYLCIENNSNHKIQLVGKDWNITDDLGNRYSDASAGFKGELPELEPGEYFEFTSEAPLKSANAVFYGSCKIKTEGQNQMKDIRIPTFSLSARSKPSARILN
;
A
#
# COMPACT_ATOMS: atom_id res chain seq x y z
N MET A 1 9.10 0.78 14.85
CA MET A 1 9.70 -0.18 13.89
C MET A 1 8.53 -0.81 13.16
N ILE A 2 8.53 -0.82 11.82
CA ILE A 2 7.54 -1.58 11.06
C ILE A 2 7.89 -3.05 11.28
N ASP A 3 7.00 -3.83 11.88
CA ASP A 3 7.21 -5.28 11.99
C ASP A 3 7.11 -5.89 10.58
N ASN A 4 8.21 -6.46 10.11
CA ASN A 4 8.35 -7.03 8.77
C ASN A 4 7.40 -8.22 8.52
N ASP A 5 6.78 -8.78 9.55
CA ASP A 5 5.95 -9.99 9.46
C ASP A 5 4.58 -9.76 8.78
N GLU A 6 4.14 -8.51 8.60
CA GLU A 6 2.87 -8.19 7.93
C GLU A 6 3.03 -7.53 6.55
N ILE A 7 4.27 -7.31 6.09
CA ILE A 7 4.55 -6.81 4.75
C ILE A 7 4.48 -7.96 3.75
N LEU A 8 3.53 -7.87 2.82
CA LEU A 8 3.41 -8.80 1.71
C LEU A 8 4.07 -8.22 0.47
N VAL A 9 4.57 -9.09 -0.39
CA VAL A 9 5.28 -8.71 -1.61
C VAL A 9 4.61 -9.35 -2.82
N SER A 10 4.48 -8.60 -3.91
CA SER A 10 4.17 -9.14 -5.24
C SER A 10 5.08 -8.53 -6.29
N GLN A 11 5.26 -9.23 -7.41
CA GLN A 11 6.10 -8.77 -8.51
C GLN A 11 5.37 -8.93 -9.85
N THR A 12 5.51 -7.95 -10.74
CA THR A 12 5.00 -8.01 -12.12
C THR A 12 5.96 -7.24 -13.02
N ASP A 13 6.45 -7.84 -14.11
CA ASP A 13 7.32 -7.19 -15.10
C ASP A 13 8.57 -6.50 -14.52
N GLY A 14 9.17 -7.07 -13.47
CA GLY A 14 10.33 -6.48 -12.79
C GLY A 14 9.98 -5.35 -11.81
N ILE A 15 8.71 -5.01 -11.65
CA ILE A 15 8.27 -4.07 -10.62
C ILE A 15 7.86 -4.87 -9.39
N VAL A 16 8.51 -4.58 -8.26
CA VAL A 16 8.22 -5.21 -6.97
C VAL A 16 7.38 -4.25 -6.14
N VAL A 17 6.31 -4.76 -5.56
CA VAL A 17 5.43 -4.00 -4.67
C VAL A 17 5.39 -4.68 -3.32
N SER A 18 5.86 -3.98 -2.30
CA SER A 18 5.76 -4.38 -0.89
C SER A 18 4.64 -3.56 -0.22
N ALA A 19 3.72 -4.20 0.48
CA ALA A 19 2.58 -3.53 1.08
C ALA A 19 2.14 -4.17 2.39
N GLY A 20 1.63 -3.35 3.32
CA GLY A 20 1.06 -3.85 4.56
C GLY A 20 0.48 -2.75 5.45
N PRO A 21 -0.11 -3.12 6.59
CA PRO A 21 -0.68 -2.18 7.54
C PRO A 21 0.42 -1.39 8.27
N VAL A 22 0.10 -0.16 8.67
CA VAL A 22 0.94 0.67 9.54
C VAL A 22 0.11 1.11 10.74
N LEU A 23 0.70 1.01 11.94
CA LEU A 23 0.10 1.52 13.17
C LEU A 23 0.08 3.05 13.13
N VAL A 24 -1.11 3.64 13.18
CA VAL A 24 -1.31 5.08 13.41
C VAL A 24 -1.49 5.28 14.92
N ASP A 25 -0.81 6.28 15.46
CA ASP A 25 -0.57 6.55 16.88
C ASP A 25 -1.72 6.20 17.85
N GLU A 26 -1.40 5.54 18.98
CA GLU A 26 -2.37 4.96 19.92
C GLU A 26 -3.28 6.02 20.59
N ASN A 27 -2.85 7.29 20.63
CA ASN A 27 -3.57 8.36 21.34
C ASN A 27 -4.84 8.86 20.64
N GLU A 28 -5.01 8.66 19.33
CA GLU A 28 -6.26 9.03 18.63
C GLU A 28 -7.33 7.93 18.65
N SER A 29 -6.94 6.71 19.05
CA SER A 29 -7.86 5.56 19.17
C SER A 29 -8.89 5.67 20.29
N LEU A 30 -8.80 6.71 21.14
CA LEU A 30 -9.70 6.94 22.28
C LEU A 30 -11.11 7.40 21.91
N LYS A 31 -11.44 7.57 20.63
CA LYS A 31 -12.78 8.04 20.19
C LYS A 31 -13.34 7.26 19.00
N ASN A 32 -13.73 5.99 19.17
CA ASN A 32 -14.65 5.24 18.28
C ASN A 32 -14.32 5.24 16.76
N HIS A 33 -13.12 5.61 16.34
CA HIS A 33 -12.69 5.63 14.94
C HIS A 33 -11.39 4.86 14.87
N PHE A 34 -11.36 3.81 14.05
CA PHE A 34 -10.13 3.10 13.75
C PHE A 34 -9.46 3.81 12.58
N MET A 35 -8.42 4.59 12.85
CA MET A 35 -7.59 5.16 11.79
C MET A 35 -6.56 4.10 11.39
N TRP A 36 -6.75 3.53 10.20
CA TRP A 36 -5.83 2.53 9.66
C TRP A 36 -4.85 3.19 8.73
N GLY A 37 -3.56 3.06 9.05
CA GLY A 37 -2.48 3.37 8.12
C GLY A 37 -2.18 2.16 7.23
N TYR A 38 -1.76 2.44 6.01
CA TYR A 38 -1.17 1.44 5.12
C TYR A 38 0.07 2.01 4.45
N TYR A 39 1.03 1.13 4.19
CA TYR A 39 2.29 1.41 3.53
C TYR A 39 2.36 0.67 2.19
N LEU A 40 2.99 1.32 1.22
CA LEU A 40 3.36 0.78 -0.07
C LEU A 40 4.82 1.16 -0.35
N CYS A 41 5.62 0.22 -0.83
CA CYS A 41 6.89 0.45 -1.51
C CYS A 41 6.79 -0.12 -2.92
N ILE A 42 7.15 0.67 -3.91
CA ILE A 42 7.19 0.27 -5.32
C ILE A 42 8.63 0.41 -5.81
N GLU A 43 9.26 -0.71 -6.13
CA GLU A 43 10.65 -0.78 -6.56
C GLU A 43 10.71 -1.10 -8.06
N ASN A 44 11.51 -0.34 -8.80
CA ASN A 44 11.77 -0.59 -10.21
C ASN A 44 12.99 -1.49 -10.39
N ASN A 45 12.78 -2.81 -10.34
CA ASN A 45 13.84 -3.79 -10.65
C ASN A 45 13.86 -4.19 -12.14
N SER A 46 13.26 -3.37 -13.01
CA SER A 46 13.34 -3.52 -14.46
C SER A 46 14.54 -2.76 -15.04
N ASN A 47 14.81 -2.94 -16.33
CA ASN A 47 15.89 -2.24 -17.02
C ASN A 47 15.46 -0.91 -17.67
N HIS A 48 14.24 -0.47 -17.42
CA HIS A 48 13.67 0.72 -18.04
C HIS A 48 13.18 1.69 -16.97
N LYS A 49 13.30 2.99 -17.24
CA LYS A 49 12.62 4.01 -16.46
C LYS A 49 11.11 3.80 -16.51
N ILE A 50 10.45 3.97 -15.37
CA ILE A 50 8.99 3.95 -15.26
C ILE A 50 8.46 5.23 -14.63
N GLN A 51 7.21 5.55 -14.94
CA GLN A 51 6.45 6.59 -14.24
C GLN A 51 5.21 5.96 -13.59
N LEU A 52 5.02 6.25 -12.31
CA LEU A 52 3.82 5.91 -11.55
C LEU A 52 2.71 6.91 -11.91
N VAL A 53 1.77 6.48 -12.75
CA VAL A 53 0.76 7.37 -13.35
C VAL A 53 -0.58 7.36 -12.64
N GLY A 54 -0.83 6.37 -11.80
CA GLY A 54 -2.07 6.28 -11.05
C GLY A 54 -2.21 5.04 -10.20
N LYS A 55 -3.37 4.92 -9.60
CA LYS A 55 -3.75 3.85 -8.70
C LYS A 55 -5.23 3.55 -8.80
N ASP A 56 -5.58 2.30 -8.52
CA ASP A 56 -6.95 1.85 -8.33
C ASP A 56 -6.93 0.76 -7.26
N TRP A 57 -7.20 1.17 -6.02
CA TRP A 57 -7.27 0.24 -4.90
C TRP A 57 -8.51 0.46 -4.06
N ASN A 58 -8.80 -0.58 -3.28
CA ASN A 58 -9.99 -0.71 -2.50
C ASN A 58 -9.64 -1.30 -1.14
N ILE A 59 -10.37 -0.83 -0.13
CA ILE A 59 -10.33 -1.36 1.22
C ILE A 59 -11.78 -1.66 1.59
N THR A 60 -12.06 -2.92 1.88
CA THR A 60 -13.41 -3.37 2.26
C THR A 60 -13.37 -3.89 3.69
N ASP A 61 -14.21 -3.34 4.55
CA ASP A 61 -14.32 -3.77 5.94
C ASP A 61 -15.28 -4.96 6.12
N ASP A 62 -15.25 -5.59 7.29
CA ASP A 62 -16.10 -6.76 7.62
C ASP A 62 -17.60 -6.42 7.76
N LEU A 63 -17.96 -5.12 7.76
CA LEU A 63 -19.33 -4.63 7.72
C LEU A 63 -19.82 -4.38 6.27
N GLY A 64 -18.95 -4.60 5.28
CA GLY A 64 -19.22 -4.40 3.86
C GLY A 64 -19.07 -2.96 3.38
N ASN A 65 -18.55 -2.04 4.20
CA ASN A 65 -18.21 -0.70 3.74
C ASN A 65 -16.96 -0.76 2.87
N ARG A 66 -17.00 -0.04 1.74
CA ARG A 66 -15.88 0.06 0.80
C ARG A 66 -15.33 1.47 0.76
N TYR A 67 -14.03 1.59 0.92
CA TYR A 67 -13.24 2.77 0.62
C TYR A 67 -12.44 2.50 -0.65
N SER A 68 -12.55 3.38 -1.65
CA SER A 68 -11.87 3.22 -2.94
C SER A 68 -11.09 4.47 -3.28
N ASP A 69 -9.86 4.31 -3.76
CA ASP A 69 -9.07 5.40 -4.34
C ASP A 69 -8.62 5.01 -5.74
N ALA A 70 -9.30 5.60 -6.72
CA ALA A 70 -8.95 5.54 -8.13
C ALA A 70 -8.58 6.95 -8.59
N SER A 71 -7.28 7.26 -8.59
CA SER A 71 -6.79 8.60 -8.90
C SER A 71 -5.46 8.57 -9.65
N ALA A 72 -5.19 9.68 -10.35
CA ALA A 72 -3.91 9.90 -10.99
C ALA A 72 -2.83 10.15 -9.93
N GLY A 73 -1.66 9.57 -10.16
CA GLY A 73 -0.51 9.73 -9.29
C GLY A 73 -0.72 9.35 -7.82
N PHE A 74 0.15 9.89 -6.97
CA PHE A 74 0.22 9.65 -5.53
C PHE A 74 0.25 11.01 -4.83
N LYS A 75 -0.85 11.39 -4.14
CA LYS A 75 -1.03 12.73 -3.53
C LYS A 75 -0.79 13.90 -4.51
N GLY A 76 -1.14 13.71 -5.79
CA GLY A 76 -0.98 14.72 -6.84
C GLY A 76 0.36 14.68 -7.59
N GLU A 77 1.28 13.83 -7.15
CA GLU A 77 2.59 13.65 -7.81
C GLU A 77 2.57 12.44 -8.76
N LEU A 78 3.42 12.47 -9.79
CA LEU A 78 3.63 11.36 -10.72
C LEU A 78 5.09 10.89 -10.62
N PRO A 79 5.44 10.09 -9.59
CA PRO A 79 6.82 9.66 -9.37
C PRO A 79 7.43 8.99 -10.61
N GLU A 80 8.66 9.35 -10.91
CA GLU A 80 9.49 8.68 -11.92
C GLU A 80 10.55 7.85 -11.20
N LEU A 81 10.78 6.62 -11.64
CA LEU A 81 11.75 5.69 -11.06
C LEU A 81 12.68 5.18 -12.14
N GLU A 82 13.97 5.48 -12.01
CA GLU A 82 15.04 4.85 -12.76
C GLU A 82 15.21 3.37 -12.32
N PRO A 83 15.89 2.53 -13.12
CA PRO A 83 16.27 1.18 -12.70
C PRO A 83 17.00 1.18 -11.34
N GLY A 84 16.47 0.43 -10.39
CA GLY A 84 16.98 0.31 -9.02
C GLY A 84 16.42 1.34 -8.03
N GLU A 85 15.60 2.29 -8.48
CA GLU A 85 14.94 3.26 -7.59
C GLU A 85 13.61 2.72 -7.05
N TYR A 86 13.17 3.33 -5.95
CA TYR A 86 11.93 2.97 -5.27
C TYR A 86 11.13 4.20 -4.83
N PHE A 87 9.83 4.02 -4.68
CA PHE A 87 8.90 5.01 -4.17
C PHE A 87 8.13 4.45 -2.97
N GLU A 88 8.09 5.21 -1.88
CA GLU A 88 7.33 4.86 -0.68
C GLU A 88 6.10 5.75 -0.52
N PHE A 89 5.01 5.14 -0.06
CA PHE A 89 3.75 5.83 0.15
C PHE A 89 3.05 5.31 1.40
N THR A 90 2.73 6.25 2.30
CA THR A 90 1.88 5.97 3.47
C THR A 90 0.64 6.85 3.44
N SER A 91 -0.50 6.25 3.71
CA SER A 91 -1.76 6.96 3.85
C SER A 91 -2.67 6.25 4.83
N GLU A 92 -3.73 6.96 5.22
CA GLU A 92 -4.73 6.46 6.14
C GLU A 92 -6.05 6.22 5.40
N ALA A 93 -6.86 5.30 5.91
CA ALA A 93 -8.21 5.04 5.46
C ALA A 93 -9.20 5.23 6.62
N PRO A 94 -10.28 6.02 6.43
CA PRO A 94 -11.29 6.24 7.46
C PRO A 94 -12.22 5.03 7.55
N LEU A 95 -11.78 3.94 8.18
CA LEU A 95 -12.61 2.75 8.37
C LEU A 95 -13.37 2.82 9.70
N LYS A 96 -14.55 2.21 9.72
CA LYS A 96 -15.43 2.14 10.91
C LYS A 96 -15.36 0.80 11.63
N SER A 97 -14.59 -0.15 11.08
CA SER A 97 -14.43 -1.49 11.65
C SER A 97 -12.99 -1.79 12.06
N ALA A 98 -12.87 -2.80 12.93
CA ALA A 98 -11.63 -3.35 13.43
C ALA A 98 -10.92 -4.27 12.43
N ASN A 99 -11.59 -4.73 11.36
CA ASN A 99 -10.99 -5.56 10.33
C ASN A 99 -11.36 -5.08 8.92
N ALA A 100 -10.40 -5.14 8.01
CA ALA A 100 -10.60 -4.85 6.60
C ALA A 100 -9.57 -5.57 5.71
N VAL A 101 -9.83 -5.57 4.40
CA VAL A 101 -8.94 -6.14 3.39
C VAL A 101 -8.60 -5.09 2.34
N PHE A 102 -7.31 -4.89 2.09
CA PHE A 102 -6.79 -4.05 1.01
C PHE A 102 -6.55 -4.88 -0.26
N TYR A 103 -6.94 -4.36 -1.42
CA TYR A 103 -6.66 -4.96 -2.73
C TYR A 103 -6.68 -3.93 -3.84
N GLY A 104 -5.86 -4.13 -4.88
CA GLY A 104 -5.85 -3.24 -6.04
C GLY A 104 -4.60 -3.33 -6.89
N SER A 105 -4.38 -2.29 -7.68
CA SER A 105 -3.20 -2.10 -8.52
C SER A 105 -2.71 -0.65 -8.50
N CYS A 106 -1.45 -0.46 -8.87
CA CYS A 106 -0.97 0.81 -9.38
C CYS A 106 -0.81 0.74 -10.90
N LYS A 107 -0.81 1.90 -11.56
CA LYS A 107 -0.62 2.03 -13.00
C LYS A 107 0.74 2.62 -13.27
N ILE A 108 1.48 1.98 -14.17
CA ILE A 108 2.77 2.46 -14.63
C ILE A 108 2.74 2.80 -16.12
N LYS A 109 3.65 3.69 -16.52
CA LYS A 109 4.06 3.87 -17.91
C LYS A 109 5.56 3.64 -18.02
N THR A 110 5.97 2.70 -18.86
CA THR A 110 7.40 2.46 -19.14
C THR A 110 7.89 3.41 -20.21
N GLU A 111 9.13 3.90 -20.07
CA GLU A 111 9.77 4.73 -21.09
C GLU A 111 9.77 4.03 -22.47
N GLY A 112 9.47 4.80 -23.51
CA GLY A 112 9.37 4.29 -24.88
C GLY A 112 8.12 3.45 -25.17
N GLN A 113 7.25 3.21 -24.17
CA GLN A 113 5.98 2.50 -24.36
C GLN A 113 4.78 3.47 -24.27
N ASN A 114 3.84 3.34 -25.20
CA ASN A 114 2.61 4.14 -25.20
C ASN A 114 1.50 3.55 -24.31
N GLN A 115 1.58 2.26 -24.00
CA GLN A 115 0.56 1.58 -23.19
C GLN A 115 0.91 1.66 -21.71
N MET A 116 -0.11 1.99 -20.89
CA MET A 116 -0.02 1.88 -19.43
C MET A 116 -0.28 0.43 -19.01
N LYS A 117 0.37 0.00 -17.94
CA LYS A 117 0.20 -1.33 -17.36
C LYS A 117 -0.27 -1.26 -15.93
N ASP A 118 -1.12 -2.21 -15.54
CA ASP A 118 -1.51 -2.42 -14.15
C ASP A 118 -0.50 -3.35 -13.46
N ILE A 119 0.07 -2.87 -12.36
CA ILE A 119 0.96 -3.63 -11.47
C ILE A 119 0.16 -3.97 -10.22
N ARG A 120 0.08 -5.27 -9.92
CA ARG A 120 -0.66 -5.77 -8.78
C ARG A 120 -0.03 -5.28 -7.47
N ILE A 121 -0.86 -4.85 -6.54
CA ILE A 121 -0.49 -4.66 -5.13
C ILE A 121 -0.91 -5.95 -4.39
N PRO A 122 -0.06 -6.50 -3.50
CA PRO A 122 -0.45 -7.71 -2.77
C PRO A 122 -1.67 -7.41 -1.88
N THR A 123 -2.58 -8.38 -1.79
CA THR A 123 -3.78 -8.26 -0.97
C THR A 123 -3.42 -8.55 0.48
N PHE A 124 -3.68 -7.63 1.40
CA PHE A 124 -3.38 -7.80 2.82
C PHE A 124 -4.57 -7.40 3.70
N SER A 125 -4.53 -7.85 4.95
CA SER A 125 -5.57 -7.52 5.95
C SER A 125 -5.10 -6.37 6.85
N LEU A 126 -6.03 -5.53 7.28
CA LEU A 126 -5.85 -4.56 8.35
C LEU A 126 -6.67 -5.05 9.55
N SER A 127 -6.05 -5.21 10.72
CA SER A 127 -6.76 -5.69 11.92
C SER A 127 -6.29 -4.99 13.19
N ALA A 128 -7.21 -4.58 14.05
CA ALA A 128 -6.89 -4.00 15.37
C ALA A 128 -6.23 -4.95 16.37
N ARG A 129 -6.15 -6.23 16.02
CA ARG A 129 -5.41 -7.22 16.81
C ARG A 129 -3.97 -7.42 16.33
N SER A 130 -3.49 -6.73 15.29
CA SER A 130 -2.06 -6.73 14.95
C SER A 130 -1.25 -5.95 15.98
N LYS A 131 -1.28 -6.43 17.23
CA LYS A 131 -0.21 -6.15 18.18
C LYS A 131 0.92 -7.12 17.84
N PRO A 132 2.12 -6.63 17.53
CA PRO A 132 3.30 -7.47 17.57
C PRO A 132 3.36 -8.04 18.99
N SER A 133 3.37 -9.37 19.12
CA SER A 133 3.76 -9.96 20.40
C SER A 133 5.20 -9.54 20.62
N ALA A 134 5.43 -8.63 21.55
CA ALA A 134 6.76 -8.29 22.02
C ALA A 134 7.45 -9.58 22.48
N ARG A 135 8.30 -10.14 21.61
CA ARG A 135 9.14 -11.27 21.96
C ARG A 135 10.23 -10.73 22.88
N ILE A 136 9.99 -10.81 24.18
CA ILE A 136 11.04 -10.62 25.18
C ILE A 136 12.00 -11.81 25.00
N LEU A 137 13.16 -11.55 24.40
CA LEU A 137 14.30 -12.46 24.49
C LEU A 137 14.87 -12.32 25.91
N ASN A 138 14.67 -13.35 26.72
CA ASN A 138 15.42 -13.57 27.96
C ASN A 138 16.74 -14.26 27.64
#